data_AF-A0A9D6MPQ5-F1
#
_entry.id   AF-A0A9D6MPQ5-F1
#
_cell.length_a   1.000
_cell.length_b   1.000
_cell.length_c   1.000
_cell.angle_alpha   90.00
_cell.angle_beta   90.00
_cell.angle_gamma   90.00
#
_symmetry.space_group_name_H-M   'P 1'
#
loop_
_entity.id
_entity.type
_entity.pdbx_description
1 polymer ?
#
loop_
_entity_poly.entity_id
_entity_poly.type
_entity_poly.pdbx_seq_one_letter_code
_entity_poly.pdbx_strand_id
1 'polypeptide(L)'
;MPTRSEPEAAIPSPVLEGKSIPPPTGLLAATVRCETAGAVSAIVVGALDSATLRRVRQDALTMRARHGKRITVEARFVDTPKARALLANLDDLVAHDIHVVLAAIAPRGGPVHVPPPVLPSPVTSEIELPAPTVAPPASPPVVETGASVEAAPVERSPDPFDLDLALRRAWLRPLRFLFDHYWRIEVSGLEHVPDDAPAIIAANHSGAVPADAFMLAVALELRQPSRCLRVLYDRFVDALPLVGPLYRRLGGVPASLANAELLLRRGGIIALFPEGIAGVEKLCTERYRLRPFKTGTARLSVRTGAPIVPVAIVGAEEAYPVVARLYRVGQLVGIPWIPLTPIFPLCGIAGALPLPSKWHIQFCPPIAAPVADGRSEEELVAETTAHLREALATGIADLLARRQGIFV
;
A
#
# COMPACT_ATOMS: atom_id res chain seq x y z
N MET A 1 4.58 77.70 0.18
CA MET A 1 4.35 76.27 0.49
C MET A 1 5.23 75.43 -0.41
N PRO A 2 6.34 74.89 0.11
CA PRO A 2 7.11 73.83 -0.53
C PRO A 2 6.90 72.52 0.26
N THR A 3 6.41 71.46 -0.37
CA THR A 3 6.35 70.14 0.28
C THR A 3 7.46 69.25 -0.27
N ARG A 4 8.32 68.86 0.66
CA ARG A 4 9.54 68.09 0.55
C ARG A 4 9.33 66.73 -0.10
N SER A 5 10.33 66.32 -0.86
CA SER A 5 10.66 64.93 -1.19
C SER A 5 11.02 64.14 0.08
N GLU A 6 10.32 63.05 0.34
CA GLU A 6 10.82 61.94 1.17
C GLU A 6 11.17 60.75 0.26
N PRO A 7 12.27 60.01 0.54
CA PRO A 7 12.71 58.88 -0.26
C PRO A 7 11.89 57.63 0.06
N GLU A 8 11.39 56.96 -0.97
CA GLU A 8 10.70 55.68 -0.84
C GLU A 8 11.70 54.60 -0.42
N ALA A 9 11.47 54.04 0.77
CA ALA A 9 12.32 53.05 1.40
C ALA A 9 12.36 51.74 0.58
N ALA A 10 13.56 51.33 0.19
CA ALA A 10 13.82 50.02 -0.39
C ALA A 10 13.38 48.91 0.57
N ILE A 11 12.41 48.10 0.14
CA ILE A 11 12.04 46.86 0.81
C ILE A 11 13.20 45.87 0.61
N PRO A 12 13.86 45.38 1.67
CA PRO A 12 14.97 44.46 1.52
C PRO A 12 14.48 43.08 1.03
N SER A 13 15.11 42.60 -0.05
CA SER A 13 14.97 41.23 -0.54
C SER A 13 15.28 40.22 0.58
N PRO A 14 14.47 39.16 0.78
CA PRO A 14 14.80 38.14 1.77
C PRO A 14 16.04 37.37 1.31
N VAL A 15 17.17 37.64 1.94
CA VAL A 15 18.34 36.77 1.94
C VAL A 15 17.90 35.43 2.54
N LEU A 16 17.79 34.40 1.70
CA LEU A 16 17.61 33.03 2.17
C LEU A 16 18.94 32.57 2.79
N GLU A 17 19.14 32.87 4.07
CA GLU A 17 20.13 32.18 4.90
C GLU A 17 19.89 30.67 4.79
N GLY A 18 20.95 29.94 4.44
CA GLY A 18 20.92 28.49 4.36
C GLY A 18 20.51 27.88 5.70
N LYS A 19 19.25 27.44 5.81
CA LYS A 19 18.82 26.62 6.94
C LYS A 19 19.58 25.30 6.90
N SER A 20 20.48 25.11 7.86
CA SER A 20 21.05 23.80 8.15
C SER A 20 19.90 22.85 8.50
N ILE A 21 19.86 21.70 7.84
CA ILE A 21 18.93 20.63 8.19
C ILE A 21 19.48 20.00 9.47
N PRO A 22 18.77 20.07 10.61
CA PRO A 22 19.26 19.42 11.83
C PRO A 22 19.33 17.90 11.59
N PRO A 23 20.38 17.21 12.09
CA PRO A 23 20.49 15.76 11.96
C PRO A 23 19.25 15.08 12.54
N PRO A 24 18.80 13.94 11.97
CA PRO A 24 17.57 13.27 12.37
C PRO A 24 17.61 12.99 13.87
N THR A 25 16.85 13.78 14.62
CA THR A 25 16.81 13.68 16.08
C THR A 25 15.73 12.67 16.43
N GLY A 26 16.14 11.47 16.82
CA GLY A 26 15.25 10.55 17.53
C GLY A 26 14.62 9.44 16.69
N LEU A 27 15.41 8.70 15.91
CA LEU A 27 14.97 7.35 15.52
C LEU A 27 14.95 6.49 16.79
N LEU A 28 13.75 6.08 17.22
CA LEU A 28 13.53 5.10 18.27
C LEU A 28 13.03 3.81 17.62
N ALA A 29 13.69 2.69 17.91
CA ALA A 29 13.13 1.36 17.74
C ALA A 29 12.85 0.78 19.12
N ALA A 30 11.62 0.88 19.61
CA ALA A 30 11.18 0.26 20.86
C ALA A 30 10.43 -1.04 20.58
N THR A 31 10.89 -2.12 21.18
CA THR A 31 10.34 -3.46 21.06
C THR A 31 9.86 -3.91 22.44
N VAL A 32 8.56 -4.17 22.58
CA VAL A 32 8.00 -4.74 23.82
C VAL A 32 7.98 -6.26 23.68
N ARG A 33 8.69 -6.96 24.56
CA ARG A 33 8.91 -8.40 24.48
C ARG A 33 8.50 -9.11 25.78
N CYS A 34 7.78 -10.21 25.64
CA CYS A 34 7.45 -11.09 26.78
C CYS A 34 8.44 -12.26 26.83
N GLU A 35 9.16 -12.42 27.95
CA GLU A 35 10.27 -13.38 28.06
C GLU A 35 9.86 -14.86 27.92
N THR A 36 8.64 -15.25 28.32
CA THR A 36 8.26 -16.68 28.35
C THR A 36 7.55 -17.20 27.10
N ALA A 37 7.13 -16.32 26.18
CA ALA A 37 6.44 -16.73 24.95
C ALA A 37 7.26 -16.52 23.68
N GLY A 38 8.41 -15.84 23.75
CA GLY A 38 9.09 -15.32 22.56
C GLY A 38 8.21 -14.37 21.72
N ALA A 39 7.05 -13.97 22.24
CA ALA A 39 6.08 -13.13 21.58
C ALA A 39 6.50 -11.67 21.71
N VAL A 40 6.69 -11.03 20.56
CA VAL A 40 6.87 -9.59 20.42
C VAL A 40 5.50 -9.01 20.11
N SER A 41 4.96 -8.18 21.00
CA SER A 41 3.62 -7.60 20.83
C SER A 41 3.63 -6.26 20.09
N ALA A 42 4.73 -5.51 20.20
CA ALA A 42 4.87 -4.21 19.55
C ALA A 42 6.32 -3.96 19.15
N ILE A 43 6.53 -3.65 17.87
CA ILE A 43 7.75 -3.04 17.35
C ILE A 43 7.35 -1.64 16.90
N VAL A 44 7.78 -0.63 17.64
CA VAL A 44 7.58 0.77 17.25
C VAL A 44 8.89 1.30 16.71
N VAL A 45 8.95 1.50 15.39
CA VAL A 45 10.04 2.20 14.70
C VAL A 45 9.50 3.53 14.22
N GLY A 46 9.97 4.63 14.82
CA GLY A 46 9.44 5.95 14.53
C GLY A 46 10.19 7.08 15.22
N ALA A 47 9.63 8.30 15.11
CA ALA A 47 10.13 9.46 15.82
C ALA A 47 9.88 9.31 17.33
N LEU A 48 10.89 9.59 18.15
CA LEU A 48 10.78 9.58 19.60
C LEU A 48 9.94 10.77 20.08
N ASP A 49 8.64 10.54 20.30
CA ASP A 49 7.71 11.53 20.83
C ASP A 49 6.89 11.00 22.02
N SER A 50 6.22 11.92 22.73
CA SER A 50 5.43 11.58 23.92
C SER A 50 4.20 10.71 23.61
N ALA A 51 3.64 10.79 22.40
CA ALA A 51 2.47 10.00 22.01
C ALA A 51 2.84 8.52 21.80
N THR A 52 3.99 8.29 21.19
CA THR A 52 4.58 6.98 20.96
C THR A 52 4.91 6.30 22.29
N LEU A 53 5.54 7.02 23.23
CA LEU A 53 5.86 6.48 24.55
C LEU A 53 4.60 6.13 25.37
N ARG A 54 3.54 6.95 25.29
CA ARG A 54 2.26 6.63 25.94
C ARG A 54 1.66 5.31 25.42
N ARG A 55 1.77 5.05 24.12
CA ARG A 55 1.27 3.80 23.52
C ARG A 55 2.09 2.59 23.99
N VAL A 56 3.41 2.67 23.94
CA VAL A 56 4.32 1.63 24.45
C VAL A 56 4.04 1.31 25.92
N ARG A 57 3.84 2.35 26.74
CA ARG A 57 3.47 2.22 28.16
C ARG A 57 2.13 1.50 28.35
N GLN A 58 1.10 1.91 27.61
CA GLN A 58 -0.23 1.30 27.70
C GLN A 58 -0.23 -0.18 27.31
N ASP A 59 0.50 -0.52 26.24
CA ASP A 59 0.61 -1.90 25.75
C ASP A 59 1.36 -2.79 26.75
N ALA A 60 2.45 -2.28 27.35
CA ALA A 60 3.20 -3.02 28.37
C ALA A 60 2.36 -3.30 29.63
N LEU A 61 1.62 -2.31 30.14
CA LEU A 61 0.74 -2.46 31.30
C LEU A 61 -0.43 -3.41 31.03
N THR A 62 -1.06 -3.29 29.85
CA THR A 62 -2.15 -4.18 29.43
C THR A 62 -1.66 -5.63 29.33
N MET A 63 -0.45 -5.82 28.82
CA MET A 63 0.15 -7.15 28.71
C MET A 63 0.51 -7.72 30.09
N ARG A 64 0.95 -6.88 31.04
CA ARG A 64 1.22 -7.28 32.44
C ARG A 64 -0.06 -7.78 33.11
N ALA A 65 -1.15 -7.02 32.95
CA ALA A 65 -2.46 -7.37 33.48
C ALA A 65 -2.99 -8.71 32.91
N ARG A 66 -2.75 -8.97 31.62
CA ARG A 66 -3.24 -10.20 30.95
C ARG A 66 -2.44 -11.45 31.27
N HIS A 67 -1.11 -11.34 31.39
CA HIS A 67 -0.24 -12.52 31.45
C HIS A 67 0.38 -12.77 32.83
N GLY A 68 0.28 -11.83 33.79
CA GLY A 68 0.72 -12.01 35.19
C GLY A 68 2.21 -12.33 35.38
N LYS A 69 3.02 -12.23 34.32
CA LYS A 69 4.42 -12.68 34.23
C LYS A 69 5.35 -11.55 33.80
N ARG A 70 6.67 -11.76 33.96
CA ARG A 70 7.72 -10.76 33.74
C ARG A 70 7.73 -10.27 32.29
N ILE A 71 7.72 -8.95 32.10
CA ILE A 71 7.69 -8.28 30.79
C ILE A 71 8.94 -7.42 30.64
N THR A 72 9.49 -7.39 29.43
CA THR A 72 10.69 -6.62 29.11
C THR A 72 10.40 -5.65 27.95
N VAL A 73 10.70 -4.37 28.15
CA VAL A 73 10.62 -3.32 27.12
C VAL A 73 12.03 -3.00 26.68
N GLU A 74 12.41 -3.36 25.45
CA GLU A 74 13.72 -3.05 24.87
C GLU A 74 13.59 -1.81 23.97
N ALA A 75 14.25 -0.69 24.29
CA ALA A 75 14.22 0.51 23.45
C ALA A 75 15.62 0.87 22.93
N ARG A 76 15.78 0.88 21.61
CA ARG A 76 16.98 1.37 20.92
C ARG A 76 16.76 2.80 20.46
N PHE A 77 17.68 3.71 20.79
CA PHE A 77 17.48 5.14 20.55
C PHE A 77 18.78 5.86 20.17
N VAL A 78 18.68 6.92 19.37
CA VAL A 78 19.81 7.83 19.13
C VAL A 78 20.03 8.69 20.38
N ASP A 79 21.24 8.63 20.93
CA ASP A 79 21.56 9.26 22.22
C ASP A 79 21.59 10.79 22.11
N THR A 80 20.50 11.42 22.56
CA THR A 80 20.35 12.89 22.59
C THR A 80 19.72 13.32 23.92
N PRO A 81 19.98 14.56 24.41
CA PRO A 81 19.40 15.05 25.66
C PRO A 81 17.87 14.99 25.69
N LYS A 82 17.23 15.31 24.55
CA LYS A 82 15.77 15.24 24.37
C LYS A 82 15.24 13.81 24.45
N ALA A 83 16.00 12.84 23.93
CA ALA A 83 15.64 11.42 23.99
C ALA A 83 15.68 10.88 25.42
N ARG A 84 16.74 11.21 26.18
CA ARG A 84 16.87 10.80 27.59
C ARG A 84 15.73 11.36 28.46
N ALA A 85 15.38 12.64 28.27
CA ALA A 85 14.27 13.26 28.99
C ALA A 85 12.91 12.62 28.68
N LEU A 86 12.69 12.18 27.44
CA LEU A 86 11.47 11.47 27.06
C LEU A 86 11.43 10.05 27.64
N LEU A 87 12.54 9.32 27.60
CA LEU A 87 12.64 7.94 28.10
C LEU A 87 12.52 7.83 29.62
N ALA A 88 12.85 8.87 30.38
CA ALA A 88 12.60 8.92 31.84
C ALA A 88 11.12 8.73 32.20
N ASN A 89 10.19 8.99 31.27
CA ASN A 89 8.75 8.72 31.48
C ASN A 89 8.38 7.22 31.43
N LEU A 90 9.34 6.32 31.22
CA LEU A 90 9.15 4.87 31.30
C LEU A 90 9.69 4.27 32.60
N ASP A 91 10.37 5.06 33.45
CA ASP A 91 10.98 4.57 34.69
C ASP A 91 9.92 4.08 35.71
N ASP A 92 8.69 4.62 35.61
CA ASP A 92 7.55 4.20 36.43
C ASP A 92 7.09 2.75 36.15
N LEU A 93 7.44 2.19 34.99
CA LEU A 93 7.15 0.80 34.65
C LEU A 93 7.93 -0.18 35.52
N VAL A 94 9.09 0.22 36.05
CA VAL A 94 9.87 -0.62 36.98
C VAL A 94 9.07 -0.91 38.25
N ALA A 95 8.25 0.05 38.72
CA ALA A 95 7.36 -0.15 39.87
C ALA A 95 6.24 -1.18 39.61
N HIS A 96 5.99 -1.52 38.34
CA HIS A 96 5.00 -2.50 37.91
C HIS A 96 5.61 -3.88 37.57
N ASP A 97 6.87 -4.11 37.98
CA ASP A 97 7.63 -5.35 37.75
C ASP A 97 7.80 -5.63 36.25
N ILE A 98 8.02 -4.55 35.47
CA ILE A 98 8.33 -4.54 34.05
C ILE A 98 9.77 -4.07 33.89
N HIS A 99 10.62 -4.89 33.27
CA HIS A 99 12.02 -4.54 33.01
C HIS A 99 12.13 -3.64 31.77
N VAL A 100 12.87 -2.55 31.88
CA VAL A 100 13.14 -1.65 30.75
C VAL A 100 14.63 -1.72 30.42
N VAL A 101 14.94 -2.07 29.17
CA VAL A 101 16.30 -2.20 28.64
C VAL A 101 16.51 -1.13 27.59
N LEU A 102 17.31 -0.12 27.91
CA LEU A 102 17.60 1.00 27.01
C LEU A 102 18.96 0.80 26.34
N ALA A 103 19.00 0.86 25.01
CA ALA A 103 20.22 0.70 24.20
C ALA A 103 20.47 1.95 23.35
N ALA A 104 21.46 2.74 23.74
CA ALA A 104 21.86 3.95 23.05
C ALA A 104 22.65 3.65 21.75
N ILE A 105 22.35 4.39 20.68
CA ILE A 105 23.05 4.37 19.40
C ILE A 105 23.77 5.71 19.25
N ALA A 106 25.09 5.66 19.03
CA ALA A 106 25.89 6.86 18.81
C ALA A 106 25.48 7.58 17.51
N PRO A 107 25.31 8.91 17.51
CA PRO A 107 25.00 9.67 16.30
C PRO A 107 26.18 9.60 15.31
N ARG A 108 25.96 9.13 14.08
CA ARG A 108 26.96 9.24 13.01
C ARG A 108 27.03 10.69 12.54
N GLY A 109 28.09 11.40 12.90
CA GLY A 109 28.34 12.78 12.48
C GLY A 109 29.30 12.86 11.28
N GLY A 110 28.87 13.56 10.23
CA GLY A 110 29.70 14.05 9.13
C GLY A 110 28.85 14.83 8.12
N PRO A 111 29.21 16.07 7.73
CA PRO A 111 28.42 16.86 6.78
C PRO A 111 28.51 16.26 5.36
N VAL A 112 27.35 16.01 4.74
CA VAL A 112 27.25 15.62 3.32
C VAL A 112 27.26 16.90 2.49
N HIS A 113 28.31 17.11 1.68
CA HIS A 113 28.43 18.25 0.79
C HIS A 113 27.57 18.01 -0.46
N VAL A 114 26.47 18.75 -0.60
CA VAL A 114 25.66 18.80 -1.83
C VAL A 114 26.19 19.97 -2.67
N PRO A 115 26.70 19.77 -3.89
CA PRO A 115 27.09 20.89 -4.75
C PRO A 115 25.85 21.68 -5.21
N PRO A 116 25.93 23.01 -5.34
CA PRO A 116 24.81 23.84 -5.71
C PRO A 116 24.38 23.62 -7.18
N PRO A 117 23.09 23.82 -7.51
CA PRO A 117 22.59 23.65 -8.86
C PRO A 117 23.16 24.72 -9.81
N VAL A 118 23.59 24.29 -10.99
CA VAL A 118 23.96 25.19 -12.10
C VAL A 118 22.66 25.74 -12.71
N LEU A 119 22.44 27.04 -12.58
CA LEU A 119 21.35 27.75 -13.26
C LEU A 119 21.72 28.00 -14.73
N PRO A 120 20.84 27.72 -15.71
CA PRO A 120 21.03 28.20 -17.08
C PRO A 120 20.85 29.73 -17.16
N SER A 121 21.62 30.37 -18.04
CA SER A 121 21.60 31.82 -18.26
C SER A 121 20.24 32.33 -18.75
N PRO A 122 19.80 33.54 -18.37
CA PRO A 122 18.51 34.07 -18.76
C PRO A 122 18.50 34.50 -20.24
N VAL A 123 17.50 34.03 -20.98
CA VAL A 123 17.10 34.59 -22.27
C VAL A 123 16.14 35.75 -21.98
N THR A 124 16.54 36.96 -22.31
CA THR A 124 15.69 38.16 -22.31
C THR A 124 14.78 38.12 -23.53
N SER A 125 13.46 38.10 -23.32
CA SER A 125 12.52 38.68 -24.28
C SER A 125 11.29 39.17 -23.52
N GLU A 126 11.07 40.49 -23.61
CA GLU A 126 9.91 41.21 -23.09
C GLU A 126 8.66 40.75 -23.84
N ILE A 127 7.59 40.42 -23.11
CA ILE A 127 6.24 40.36 -23.66
C ILE A 127 5.31 41.11 -22.70
N GLU A 128 4.75 42.20 -23.23
CA GLU A 128 3.81 43.12 -22.61
C GLU A 128 2.42 42.48 -22.53
N LEU A 129 1.78 42.50 -21.36
CA LEU A 129 0.44 41.94 -21.12
C LEU A 129 -0.64 43.02 -21.34
N PRO A 130 -1.66 42.81 -22.20
CA PRO A 130 -2.85 43.66 -22.19
C PRO A 130 -3.91 43.16 -21.18
N ALA A 131 -4.63 44.12 -20.61
CA ALA A 131 -5.66 43.96 -19.56
C ALA A 131 -6.96 43.26 -20.07
N PRO A 132 -7.80 42.69 -19.17
CA PRO A 132 -8.88 41.81 -19.56
C PRO A 132 -10.11 42.60 -20.02
N THR A 133 -10.68 42.22 -21.17
CA THR A 133 -12.01 42.66 -21.59
C THR A 133 -12.95 41.45 -21.58
N VAL A 134 -14.03 41.54 -20.80
CA VAL A 134 -15.09 40.52 -20.72
C VAL A 134 -16.07 40.72 -21.88
N ALA A 135 -16.34 39.66 -22.65
CA ALA A 135 -17.38 39.62 -23.66
C ALA A 135 -18.26 38.35 -23.50
N PRO A 136 -19.58 38.41 -23.83
CA PRO A 136 -20.60 37.42 -23.45
C PRO A 136 -20.61 36.15 -24.32
N PRO A 137 -21.32 35.07 -23.92
CA PRO A 137 -21.17 33.76 -24.56
C PRO A 137 -21.87 33.69 -25.92
N ALA A 138 -21.15 33.21 -26.93
CA ALA A 138 -21.70 32.86 -28.24
C ALA A 138 -22.03 31.36 -28.32
N SER A 139 -23.09 31.04 -29.08
CA SER A 139 -23.69 29.73 -29.32
C SER A 139 -22.74 28.68 -29.94
N PRO A 140 -23.04 27.36 -29.85
CA PRO A 140 -22.05 26.32 -30.15
C PRO A 140 -21.84 26.18 -31.67
N PRO A 141 -20.59 25.94 -32.14
CA PRO A 141 -20.36 25.68 -33.54
C PRO A 141 -20.54 24.20 -33.90
N VAL A 142 -20.93 24.03 -35.15
CA VAL A 142 -21.09 22.81 -35.93
C VAL A 142 -19.76 22.05 -36.03
N VAL A 143 -19.85 20.72 -36.02
CA VAL A 143 -18.75 19.78 -36.18
C VAL A 143 -18.21 19.83 -37.61
N GLU A 144 -16.92 20.15 -37.77
CA GLU A 144 -16.14 19.76 -38.94
C GLU A 144 -14.96 18.87 -38.52
N THR A 145 -14.86 17.75 -39.22
CA THR A 145 -13.88 16.68 -39.04
C THR A 145 -12.52 17.07 -39.63
N GLY A 146 -11.45 16.93 -38.83
CA GLY A 146 -10.09 16.71 -39.34
C GLY A 146 -9.03 17.70 -38.83
N ALA A 147 -8.32 17.32 -37.77
CA ALA A 147 -6.88 17.56 -37.59
C ALA A 147 -6.44 16.94 -36.25
N SER A 148 -5.43 16.07 -36.31
CA SER A 148 -4.78 15.48 -35.13
C SER A 148 -4.13 16.58 -34.29
N VAL A 149 -4.69 16.86 -33.12
CA VAL A 149 -4.05 17.73 -32.13
C VAL A 149 -3.15 16.83 -31.26
N GLU A 150 -1.85 16.93 -31.47
CA GLU A 150 -0.85 16.46 -30.53
C GLU A 150 -1.06 17.20 -29.21
N ALA A 151 -1.54 16.47 -28.20
CA ALA A 151 -1.77 17.02 -26.87
C ALA A 151 -0.41 17.39 -26.23
N ALA A 152 -0.23 18.67 -25.90
CA ALA A 152 0.90 19.15 -25.12
C ALA A 152 1.03 18.33 -23.81
N PRO A 153 2.26 18.02 -23.36
CA PRO A 153 2.45 17.19 -22.18
C PRO A 153 1.97 17.95 -20.94
N VAL A 154 0.88 17.46 -20.35
CA VAL A 154 0.45 17.84 -19.00
C VAL A 154 1.61 17.54 -18.05
N GLU A 155 2.19 18.55 -17.42
CA GLU A 155 3.14 18.37 -16.31
C GLU A 155 2.44 17.54 -15.21
N ARG A 156 2.75 16.25 -15.18
CA ARG A 156 2.20 15.34 -14.18
C ARG A 156 2.92 15.59 -12.86
N SER A 157 2.18 16.09 -11.88
CA SER A 157 2.61 16.01 -10.48
C SER A 157 3.06 14.58 -10.17
N PRO A 158 4.23 14.37 -9.53
CA PRO A 158 4.76 13.04 -9.27
C PRO A 158 3.77 12.20 -8.45
N ASP A 159 3.60 10.93 -8.83
CA ASP A 159 2.71 10.01 -8.12
C ASP A 159 3.15 9.89 -6.64
N PRO A 160 2.20 9.97 -5.67
CA PRO A 160 2.54 9.97 -4.25
C PRO A 160 3.20 8.68 -3.75
N PHE A 161 3.20 7.61 -4.54
CA PHE A 161 3.79 6.32 -4.18
C PHE A 161 4.81 5.82 -5.21
N ASP A 162 5.40 6.71 -6.02
CA ASP A 162 6.48 6.41 -6.96
C ASP A 162 6.07 5.51 -8.14
N LEU A 163 4.83 5.63 -8.63
CA LEU A 163 4.39 4.94 -9.84
C LEU A 163 5.20 5.36 -11.07
N ASP A 164 5.80 4.38 -11.75
CA ASP A 164 6.48 4.55 -13.03
C ASP A 164 5.66 3.88 -14.14
N LEU A 165 4.91 4.70 -14.87
CA LEU A 165 4.07 4.23 -15.98
C LEU A 165 4.87 3.63 -17.13
N ALA A 166 6.11 4.10 -17.37
CA ALA A 166 6.94 3.57 -18.44
C ALA A 166 7.44 2.17 -18.07
N LEU A 167 7.91 1.99 -16.83
CA LEU A 167 8.30 0.69 -16.31
C LEU A 167 7.11 -0.28 -16.31
N ARG A 168 5.96 0.14 -15.78
CA ARG A 168 4.74 -0.69 -15.75
C ARG A 168 4.34 -1.19 -17.13
N ARG A 169 4.35 -0.31 -18.15
CA ARG A 169 4.09 -0.69 -19.56
C ARG A 169 5.12 -1.66 -20.11
N ALA A 170 6.41 -1.49 -19.77
CA ALA A 170 7.45 -2.43 -20.18
C ALA A 170 7.23 -3.83 -19.57
N TRP A 171 6.81 -3.88 -18.31
CA TRP A 171 6.48 -5.13 -17.60
C TRP A 171 5.18 -5.79 -18.04
N LEU A 172 4.27 -5.05 -18.68
CA LEU A 172 3.03 -5.63 -19.21
C LEU A 172 3.29 -6.75 -20.22
N ARG A 173 4.35 -6.66 -21.04
CA ARG A 173 4.67 -7.71 -22.04
C ARG A 173 4.99 -9.07 -21.41
N PRO A 174 5.99 -9.21 -20.50
CA PRO A 174 6.25 -10.50 -19.86
C PRO A 174 5.09 -10.96 -18.98
N LEU A 175 4.41 -10.05 -18.27
CA LEU A 175 3.23 -10.41 -17.47
C LEU A 175 2.08 -10.93 -18.36
N ARG A 176 1.90 -10.36 -19.54
CA ARG A 176 0.92 -10.84 -20.51
C ARG A 176 1.26 -12.22 -21.07
N PHE A 177 2.54 -12.52 -21.27
CA PHE A 177 2.92 -13.90 -21.64
C PHE A 177 2.51 -14.90 -20.55
N LEU A 178 2.75 -14.57 -19.28
CA LEU A 178 2.30 -15.42 -18.17
C LEU A 178 0.77 -15.53 -18.13
N PHE A 179 0.07 -14.43 -18.38
CA PHE A 179 -1.38 -14.35 -18.41
C PHE A 179 -1.98 -15.21 -19.55
N ASP A 180 -1.58 -14.97 -20.80
CA ASP A 180 -2.20 -15.59 -21.98
C ASP A 180 -1.75 -17.04 -22.18
N HIS A 181 -0.49 -17.38 -21.87
CA HIS A 181 0.11 -18.66 -22.27
C HIS A 181 0.50 -19.58 -21.10
N TYR A 182 1.01 -19.03 -20.00
CA TYR A 182 1.47 -19.86 -18.88
C TYR A 182 0.29 -20.30 -18.00
N TRP A 183 -0.47 -19.32 -17.48
CA TRP A 183 -1.65 -19.55 -16.65
C TRP A 183 -2.95 -19.55 -17.43
N ARG A 184 -2.93 -19.16 -18.73
CA ARG A 184 -4.07 -19.24 -19.65
C ARG A 184 -5.33 -18.66 -19.02
N ILE A 185 -5.20 -17.43 -18.53
CA ILE A 185 -6.17 -16.80 -17.66
C ILE A 185 -7.40 -16.41 -18.46
N GLU A 186 -8.56 -16.91 -18.05
CA GLU A 186 -9.85 -16.48 -18.57
C GLU A 186 -10.49 -15.47 -17.63
N VAL A 187 -10.98 -14.36 -18.20
CA VAL A 187 -11.60 -13.28 -17.42
C VAL A 187 -13.06 -13.10 -17.82
N SER A 188 -13.92 -12.89 -16.83
CA SER A 188 -15.34 -12.59 -17.01
C SER A 188 -15.80 -11.49 -16.06
N GLY A 189 -16.88 -10.78 -16.42
CA GLY A 189 -17.51 -9.80 -15.55
C GLY A 189 -16.78 -8.45 -15.47
N LEU A 190 -15.81 -8.18 -16.34
CA LEU A 190 -15.04 -6.93 -16.35
C LEU A 190 -15.93 -5.69 -16.51
N GLU A 191 -17.11 -5.85 -17.10
CA GLU A 191 -18.17 -4.83 -17.21
C GLU A 191 -18.70 -4.33 -15.84
N HIS A 192 -18.47 -5.07 -14.76
CA HIS A 192 -18.81 -4.63 -13.40
C HIS A 192 -17.85 -3.59 -12.82
N VAL A 193 -16.70 -3.37 -13.46
CA VAL A 193 -15.72 -2.36 -13.03
C VAL A 193 -16.11 -1.00 -13.64
N PRO A 194 -16.31 0.06 -12.83
CA PRO A 194 -16.66 1.37 -13.35
C PRO A 194 -15.53 1.98 -14.19
N ASP A 195 -15.86 2.53 -15.36
CA ASP A 195 -14.90 3.09 -16.33
C ASP A 195 -14.26 4.40 -15.86
N ASP A 196 -15.04 5.27 -15.20
CA ASP A 196 -14.64 6.64 -14.82
C ASP A 196 -14.90 7.00 -13.34
N ALA A 197 -15.18 6.00 -12.50
CA ALA A 197 -15.43 6.17 -11.07
C ALA A 197 -14.45 5.34 -10.19
N PRO A 198 -14.15 5.78 -8.96
CA PRO A 198 -13.34 5.02 -8.03
C PRO A 198 -14.01 3.69 -7.69
N ALA A 199 -13.21 2.66 -7.46
CA ALA A 199 -13.70 1.34 -7.07
C ALA A 199 -12.68 0.59 -6.23
N ILE A 200 -13.18 -0.31 -5.39
CA ILE A 200 -12.39 -1.20 -4.56
C ILE A 200 -12.52 -2.60 -5.13
N ILE A 201 -11.47 -3.11 -5.77
CA ILE A 201 -11.42 -4.49 -6.23
C ILE A 201 -11.00 -5.37 -5.05
N ALA A 202 -11.86 -6.30 -4.65
CA ALA A 202 -11.65 -7.15 -3.48
C ALA A 202 -11.63 -8.62 -3.88
N ALA A 203 -10.45 -9.24 -3.87
CA ALA A 203 -10.28 -10.61 -4.34
C ALA A 203 -9.97 -11.60 -3.21
N ASN A 204 -10.31 -12.88 -3.39
CA ASN A 204 -9.72 -13.93 -2.57
C ASN A 204 -8.21 -14.02 -2.85
N HIS A 205 -7.44 -14.35 -1.81
CA HIS A 205 -5.97 -14.38 -1.90
C HIS A 205 -5.45 -15.80 -2.03
N SER A 206 -4.33 -15.94 -2.73
CA SER A 206 -3.75 -17.22 -3.09
C SER A 206 -2.23 -17.16 -3.20
N GLY A 207 -1.61 -18.32 -2.97
CA GLY A 207 -0.23 -18.60 -3.34
C GLY A 207 0.82 -17.92 -2.46
N ALA A 208 1.93 -18.61 -2.17
CA ALA A 208 3.06 -18.04 -1.43
C ALA A 208 3.69 -16.83 -2.15
N VAL A 209 3.53 -16.78 -3.48
CA VAL A 209 3.92 -15.66 -4.34
C VAL A 209 2.63 -14.96 -4.79
N PRO A 210 2.46 -13.65 -4.53
CA PRO A 210 1.21 -12.91 -4.80
C PRO A 210 1.05 -12.58 -6.30
N ALA A 211 1.07 -13.61 -7.14
CA ALA A 211 0.90 -13.51 -8.58
C ALA A 211 -0.54 -13.14 -8.97
N ASP A 212 -1.52 -13.52 -8.16
CA ASP A 212 -2.93 -13.13 -8.29
C ASP A 212 -3.10 -11.61 -8.42
N ALA A 213 -2.41 -10.83 -7.59
CA ALA A 213 -2.47 -9.39 -7.62
C ALA A 213 -1.94 -8.78 -8.93
N PHE A 214 -0.86 -9.34 -9.48
CA PHE A 214 -0.32 -8.91 -10.77
C PHE A 214 -1.25 -9.29 -11.93
N MET A 215 -1.81 -10.50 -11.91
CA MET A 215 -2.71 -10.96 -12.96
C MET A 215 -4.03 -10.18 -12.96
N LEU A 216 -4.50 -9.76 -11.78
CA LEU A 216 -5.62 -8.84 -11.66
C LEU A 216 -5.32 -7.46 -12.29
N ALA A 217 -4.11 -6.93 -12.06
CA ALA A 217 -3.66 -5.68 -12.68
C ALA A 217 -3.59 -5.81 -14.21
N VAL A 218 -3.04 -6.92 -14.72
CA VAL A 218 -3.01 -7.22 -16.16
C VAL A 218 -4.41 -7.30 -16.74
N ALA A 219 -5.33 -8.04 -16.11
CA ALA A 219 -6.71 -8.19 -16.58
C ALA A 219 -7.39 -6.82 -16.76
N LEU A 220 -7.22 -5.91 -15.78
CA LEU A 220 -7.79 -4.58 -15.87
C LEU A 220 -7.09 -3.71 -16.91
N GLU A 221 -5.76 -3.73 -16.99
CA GLU A 221 -5.00 -2.94 -17.96
C GLU A 221 -5.28 -3.34 -19.41
N LEU A 222 -5.51 -4.64 -19.67
CA LEU A 222 -5.88 -5.12 -21.01
C LEU A 222 -7.26 -4.62 -21.43
N ARG A 223 -8.18 -4.45 -20.47
CA ARG A 223 -9.51 -3.89 -20.73
C ARG A 223 -9.48 -2.37 -20.85
N GLN A 224 -8.79 -1.70 -19.92
CA GLN A 224 -8.75 -0.25 -19.77
C GLN A 224 -7.34 0.23 -19.38
N PRO A 225 -6.47 0.49 -20.36
CA PRO A 225 -5.09 0.92 -20.11
C PRO A 225 -4.97 2.27 -19.35
N SER A 226 -6.03 3.09 -19.39
CA SER A 226 -6.12 4.34 -18.63
C SER A 226 -6.34 4.12 -17.13
N ARG A 227 -6.89 2.96 -16.74
CA ARG A 227 -7.22 2.61 -15.36
C ARG A 227 -6.10 1.81 -14.71
N CYS A 228 -5.18 2.55 -14.11
CA CYS A 228 -4.05 1.97 -13.38
C CYS A 228 -4.49 1.38 -12.03
N LEU A 229 -4.64 0.06 -11.95
CA LEU A 229 -4.89 -0.64 -10.67
C LEU A 229 -3.74 -0.42 -9.68
N ARG A 230 -4.07 0.06 -8.48
CA ARG A 230 -3.14 0.24 -7.36
C ARG A 230 -3.32 -0.89 -6.36
N VAL A 231 -2.36 -1.81 -6.27
CA VAL A 231 -2.47 -2.97 -5.38
C VAL A 231 -1.93 -2.61 -4.00
N LEU A 232 -2.75 -2.84 -2.96
CA LEU A 232 -2.31 -2.68 -1.58
C LEU A 232 -1.58 -3.92 -1.07
N TYR A 233 -0.37 -3.72 -0.55
CA TYR A 233 0.51 -4.78 -0.08
C TYR A 233 0.99 -4.58 1.35
N ASP A 234 1.37 -5.66 2.02
CA ASP A 234 1.87 -5.60 3.39
C ASP A 234 3.31 -5.05 3.44
N ARG A 235 3.61 -4.20 4.43
CA ARG A 235 4.89 -3.48 4.55
C ARG A 235 6.12 -4.38 4.57
N PHE A 236 6.01 -5.67 4.88
CA PHE A 236 7.17 -6.58 4.79
C PHE A 236 7.77 -6.61 3.37
N VAL A 237 6.97 -6.37 2.32
CA VAL A 237 7.46 -6.33 0.93
C VAL A 237 8.46 -5.18 0.73
N ASP A 238 8.33 -4.08 1.47
CA ASP A 238 9.29 -2.96 1.42
C ASP A 238 10.68 -3.38 1.94
N ALA A 239 10.74 -4.38 2.81
CA ALA A 239 11.99 -4.89 3.36
C ALA A 239 12.71 -5.83 2.40
N LEU A 240 12.06 -6.29 1.32
CA LEU A 240 12.65 -7.17 0.32
C LEU A 240 13.50 -6.36 -0.67
N PRO A 241 14.83 -6.55 -0.71
CA PRO A 241 15.70 -5.86 -1.66
C PRO A 241 15.25 -6.10 -3.10
N LEU A 242 15.28 -5.05 -3.92
CA LEU A 242 14.82 -5.03 -5.32
C LEU A 242 13.30 -5.20 -5.50
N VAL A 243 12.68 -6.13 -4.79
CA VAL A 243 11.24 -6.42 -4.89
C VAL A 243 10.41 -5.23 -4.41
N GLY A 244 10.68 -4.68 -3.22
CA GLY A 244 9.93 -3.53 -2.68
C GLY A 244 9.91 -2.32 -3.63
N PRO A 245 11.09 -1.79 -4.04
CA PRO A 245 11.17 -0.68 -4.99
C PRO A 245 10.50 -0.97 -6.34
N LEU A 246 10.70 -2.17 -6.89
CA LEU A 246 10.05 -2.57 -8.14
C LEU A 246 8.53 -2.61 -7.98
N TYR A 247 8.03 -3.20 -6.89
CA TYR A 247 6.61 -3.34 -6.63
C TYR A 247 5.90 -1.98 -6.56
N ARG A 248 6.50 -1.01 -5.86
CA ARG A 248 6.01 0.38 -5.81
C ARG A 248 5.94 1.01 -7.19
N ARG A 249 7.04 0.94 -7.94
CA ARG A 249 7.13 1.49 -9.30
C ARG A 249 6.14 0.87 -10.27
N LEU A 250 5.78 -0.40 -10.08
CA LEU A 250 4.78 -1.07 -10.90
C LEU A 250 3.33 -0.74 -10.53
N GLY A 251 3.03 -0.20 -9.36
CA GLY A 251 1.62 -0.10 -8.95
C GLY A 251 1.35 -0.20 -7.46
N GLY A 252 2.28 -0.79 -6.72
CA GLY A 252 2.11 -1.18 -5.35
C GLY A 252 2.00 0.02 -4.42
N VAL A 253 1.12 -0.10 -3.43
CA VAL A 253 0.95 0.90 -2.37
C VAL A 253 0.97 0.21 -1.01
N PRO A 254 1.77 0.67 -0.03
CA PRO A 254 1.75 0.09 1.31
C PRO A 254 0.35 0.15 1.91
N ALA A 255 -0.12 -1.00 2.43
CA ALA A 255 -1.45 -1.17 2.96
C ALA A 255 -1.69 -0.23 4.16
N SER A 256 -2.56 0.76 3.96
CA SER A 256 -3.15 1.57 5.03
C SER A 256 -4.47 2.16 4.56
N LEU A 257 -5.41 2.37 5.48
CA LEU A 257 -6.67 3.03 5.17
C LEU A 257 -6.43 4.43 4.59
N ALA A 258 -5.48 5.19 5.13
CA ALA A 258 -5.16 6.54 4.66
C ALA A 258 -4.66 6.56 3.21
N ASN A 259 -3.75 5.64 2.83
CA ASN A 259 -3.25 5.57 1.45
C ASN A 259 -4.35 5.15 0.47
N ALA A 260 -5.15 4.15 0.85
CA ALA A 260 -6.28 3.70 0.05
C ALA A 260 -7.31 4.81 -0.17
N GLU A 261 -7.68 5.51 0.90
CA GLU A 261 -8.62 6.63 0.89
C GLU A 261 -8.11 7.78 0.02
N LEU A 262 -6.82 8.13 0.12
CA LEU A 262 -6.20 9.13 -0.75
C LEU A 262 -6.37 8.78 -2.24
N LEU A 263 -6.14 7.52 -2.62
CA LEU A 263 -6.25 7.08 -4.01
C LEU A 263 -7.71 7.06 -4.49
N LEU A 264 -8.63 6.55 -3.67
CA LEU A 264 -10.06 6.53 -3.99
C LEU A 264 -10.63 7.94 -4.13
N ARG A 265 -10.25 8.87 -3.24
CA ARG A 265 -10.67 10.28 -3.33
C ARG A 265 -10.12 11.01 -4.55
N ARG A 266 -9.03 10.51 -5.15
CA ARG A 266 -8.49 10.98 -6.44
C ARG A 266 -9.15 10.30 -7.65
N GLY A 267 -10.22 9.53 -7.46
CA GLY A 267 -10.90 8.78 -8.52
C GLY A 267 -10.17 7.51 -8.96
N GLY A 268 -9.16 7.06 -8.21
CA GLY A 268 -8.37 5.88 -8.53
C GLY A 268 -9.10 4.57 -8.25
N ILE A 269 -8.54 3.48 -8.79
CA ILE A 269 -8.99 2.11 -8.53
C ILE A 269 -7.92 1.35 -7.75
N ILE A 270 -8.36 0.71 -6.68
CA ILE A 270 -7.46 -0.03 -5.79
C ILE A 270 -7.81 -1.51 -5.77
N ALA A 271 -6.81 -2.36 -5.52
CA ALA A 271 -7.02 -3.78 -5.24
C ALA A 271 -6.51 -4.14 -3.85
N LEU A 272 -7.28 -4.96 -3.15
CA LEU A 272 -6.91 -5.51 -1.86
C LEU A 272 -7.44 -6.94 -1.73
N PHE A 273 -6.90 -7.63 -0.73
CA PHE A 273 -7.27 -9.00 -0.40
C PHE A 273 -7.82 -9.02 1.03
N PRO A 274 -9.15 -9.16 1.22
CA PRO A 274 -9.77 -9.08 2.55
C PRO A 274 -9.23 -10.12 3.54
N GLU A 275 -8.76 -11.27 3.05
CA GLU A 275 -8.13 -12.34 3.83
C GLU A 275 -6.75 -11.94 4.40
N GLY A 276 -6.06 -10.98 3.76
CA GLY A 276 -4.69 -10.60 4.07
C GLY A 276 -3.71 -11.79 4.04
N ILE A 277 -2.71 -11.76 4.92
CA ILE A 277 -1.66 -12.80 5.01
C ILE A 277 -2.25 -14.21 5.21
N ALA A 278 -3.37 -14.35 5.93
CA ALA A 278 -4.00 -15.64 6.17
C ALA A 278 -4.44 -16.33 4.86
N GLY A 279 -4.77 -15.55 3.83
CA GLY A 279 -5.14 -16.08 2.51
C GLY A 279 -3.94 -16.60 1.70
N VAL A 280 -2.78 -15.94 1.81
CA VAL A 280 -1.49 -16.37 1.20
C VAL A 280 -0.98 -17.66 1.86
N GLU A 281 -1.26 -17.82 3.15
CA GLU A 281 -0.77 -18.93 3.98
C GLU A 281 -1.60 -20.23 3.86
N LYS A 282 -2.60 -20.28 2.98
CA LYS A 282 -3.42 -21.49 2.77
C LYS A 282 -2.54 -22.65 2.33
N LEU A 283 -2.74 -23.81 2.95
CA LEU A 283 -2.21 -25.06 2.44
C LEU A 283 -3.02 -25.50 1.22
N CYS A 284 -2.43 -26.34 0.37
CA CYS A 284 -3.11 -26.90 -0.79
C CYS A 284 -4.40 -27.67 -0.43
N THR A 285 -4.50 -28.21 0.78
CA THR A 285 -5.70 -28.88 1.32
C THR A 285 -6.79 -27.91 1.76
N GLU A 286 -6.44 -26.65 2.00
CA GLU A 286 -7.35 -25.58 2.38
C GLU A 286 -7.77 -24.74 1.17
N ARG A 287 -7.43 -25.19 -0.03
CA ARG A 287 -7.61 -24.41 -1.23
C ARG A 287 -9.08 -24.03 -1.46
N TYR A 288 -9.31 -22.81 -1.91
CA TYR A 288 -10.63 -22.23 -2.17
C TYR A 288 -11.53 -22.09 -0.94
N ARG A 289 -10.97 -22.26 0.27
CA ARG A 289 -11.67 -21.98 1.52
C ARG A 289 -11.30 -20.57 1.96
N LEU A 290 -12.27 -19.66 1.90
CA LEU A 290 -12.09 -18.29 2.37
C LEU A 290 -11.70 -18.27 3.86
N ARG A 291 -10.66 -17.50 4.18
CA ARG A 291 -10.27 -17.15 5.54
C ARG A 291 -11.13 -16.02 6.10
N PRO A 292 -11.09 -15.77 7.42
CA PRO A 292 -11.77 -14.60 8.00
C PRO A 292 -11.32 -13.29 7.34
N PHE A 293 -12.28 -12.43 7.03
CA PHE A 293 -12.02 -11.15 6.38
C PHE A 293 -11.69 -10.06 7.39
N LYS A 294 -10.72 -9.22 7.04
CA LYS A 294 -10.47 -7.95 7.71
C LYS A 294 -11.51 -6.93 7.27
N THR A 295 -11.84 -6.00 8.16
CA THR A 295 -12.87 -4.97 7.92
C THR A 295 -12.42 -3.80 7.06
N GLY A 296 -11.14 -3.75 6.66
CA GLY A 296 -10.54 -2.61 5.95
C GLY A 296 -11.26 -2.27 4.64
N THR A 297 -11.66 -3.28 3.86
CA THR A 297 -12.40 -3.13 2.60
C THR A 297 -13.73 -2.41 2.81
N ALA A 298 -14.53 -2.93 3.75
CA ALA A 298 -15.84 -2.39 4.07
C ALA A 298 -15.73 -0.98 4.65
N ARG A 299 -14.76 -0.73 5.54
CA ARG A 299 -14.48 0.62 6.08
C ARG A 299 -14.12 1.62 4.99
N LEU A 300 -13.35 1.21 3.98
CA LEU A 300 -13.02 2.08 2.85
C LEU A 300 -14.27 2.42 2.03
N SER A 301 -15.09 1.42 1.73
CA SER A 301 -16.35 1.64 0.99
C SER A 301 -17.29 2.61 1.73
N VAL A 302 -17.51 2.38 3.03
CA VAL A 302 -18.34 3.27 3.88
C VAL A 302 -17.81 4.70 3.92
N ARG A 303 -16.49 4.90 4.03
CA ARG A 303 -15.88 6.23 4.20
C ARG A 303 -15.73 7.02 2.90
N THR A 304 -15.54 6.32 1.79
CA THR A 304 -15.25 6.95 0.49
C THR A 304 -16.45 6.95 -0.46
N GLY A 305 -17.48 6.16 -0.17
CA GLY A 305 -18.59 5.93 -1.09
C GLY A 305 -18.22 5.07 -2.30
N ALA A 306 -16.99 4.54 -2.36
CA ALA A 306 -16.56 3.71 -3.48
C ALA A 306 -17.25 2.33 -3.44
N PRO A 307 -17.80 1.84 -4.56
CA PRO A 307 -18.34 0.49 -4.65
C PRO A 307 -17.22 -0.55 -4.52
N ILE A 308 -17.58 -1.71 -3.98
CA ILE A 308 -16.68 -2.87 -3.93
C ILE A 308 -17.04 -3.79 -5.09
N VAL A 309 -16.07 -4.16 -5.92
CA VAL A 309 -16.22 -5.20 -6.94
C VAL A 309 -15.56 -6.47 -6.40
N PRO A 310 -16.34 -7.48 -5.96
CA PRO A 310 -15.78 -8.75 -5.54
C PRO A 310 -15.16 -9.48 -6.73
N VAL A 311 -14.00 -10.10 -6.55
CA VAL A 311 -13.33 -10.87 -7.60
C VAL A 311 -12.97 -12.27 -7.13
N ALA A 312 -13.61 -13.27 -7.71
CA ALA A 312 -13.27 -14.67 -7.48
C ALA A 312 -12.12 -15.09 -8.41
N ILE A 313 -11.06 -15.65 -7.83
CA ILE A 313 -9.89 -16.17 -8.53
C ILE A 313 -9.77 -17.66 -8.22
N VAL A 314 -9.88 -18.49 -9.26
CA VAL A 314 -9.72 -19.94 -9.21
C VAL A 314 -8.55 -20.35 -10.10
N GLY A 315 -7.77 -21.35 -9.69
CA GLY A 315 -6.56 -21.80 -10.40
C GLY A 315 -5.23 -21.30 -9.80
N ALA A 316 -5.25 -20.12 -9.18
CA ALA A 316 -4.06 -19.50 -8.59
C ALA A 316 -3.54 -20.26 -7.36
N GLU A 317 -4.44 -20.81 -6.53
CA GLU A 317 -4.06 -21.56 -5.32
C GLU A 317 -3.35 -22.89 -5.64
N GLU A 318 -3.56 -23.48 -6.81
CA GLU A 318 -2.78 -24.65 -7.25
C GLU A 318 -1.60 -24.33 -8.16
N ALA A 319 -1.40 -23.07 -8.55
CA ALA A 319 -0.11 -22.65 -9.09
C ALA A 319 0.98 -22.84 -8.02
N TYR A 320 0.66 -22.70 -6.74
CA TYR A 320 1.63 -22.85 -5.66
C TYR A 320 1.14 -23.81 -4.57
N PRO A 321 1.27 -25.14 -4.75
CA PRO A 321 0.74 -26.13 -3.81
C PRO A 321 1.58 -26.20 -2.53
N VAL A 322 1.33 -25.29 -1.59
CA VAL A 322 2.00 -25.28 -0.28
C VAL A 322 1.52 -26.47 0.55
N VAL A 323 2.44 -27.35 0.94
CA VAL A 323 2.15 -28.50 1.82
C VAL A 323 2.47 -28.19 3.29
N ALA A 324 3.46 -27.33 3.53
CA ALA A 324 3.83 -26.91 4.88
C ALA A 324 4.46 -25.50 4.88
N ARG A 325 4.54 -24.89 6.06
CA ARG A 325 5.09 -23.54 6.29
C ARG A 325 6.25 -23.61 7.26
N LEU A 326 7.43 -23.15 6.84
CA LEU A 326 8.64 -23.13 7.67
C LEU A 326 8.83 -21.75 8.29
N TYR A 327 8.05 -21.42 9.33
CA TYR A 327 8.09 -20.13 10.01
C TYR A 327 9.47 -19.81 10.61
N ARG A 328 10.08 -20.77 11.31
CA ARG A 328 11.37 -20.55 12.01
C ARG A 328 12.49 -20.19 11.04
N VAL A 329 12.51 -20.84 9.88
CA VAL A 329 13.52 -20.58 8.83
C VAL A 329 13.23 -19.27 8.13
N GLY A 330 11.95 -18.96 7.85
CA GLY A 330 11.57 -17.66 7.30
C GLY A 330 12.05 -16.49 8.18
N GLN A 331 11.79 -16.57 9.49
CA GLN A 331 12.18 -15.52 10.42
C GLN A 331 13.69 -15.31 10.51
N LEU A 332 14.51 -16.36 10.31
CA LEU A 332 15.97 -16.27 10.24
C LEU A 332 16.45 -15.46 9.02
N VAL A 333 15.70 -15.47 7.93
CA VAL A 333 16.05 -14.79 6.67
C VAL A 333 15.23 -13.52 6.41
N GLY A 334 14.42 -13.08 7.38
CA GLY A 334 13.64 -11.84 7.29
C GLY A 334 12.34 -11.94 6.49
N ILE A 335 11.82 -13.14 6.25
CA ILE A 335 10.56 -13.39 5.53
C ILE A 335 9.54 -14.03 6.50
N PRO A 336 8.22 -13.75 6.42
CA PRO A 336 7.26 -14.28 7.39
C PRO A 336 7.28 -15.82 7.52
N TRP A 337 7.41 -16.53 6.40
CA TRP A 337 7.51 -17.98 6.33
C TRP A 337 8.11 -18.41 4.99
N ILE A 338 8.71 -19.60 4.95
CA ILE A 338 9.14 -20.22 3.69
C ILE A 338 8.13 -21.32 3.34
N PRO A 339 7.60 -21.34 2.10
CA PRO A 339 6.72 -22.40 1.66
C PRO A 339 7.49 -23.70 1.44
N LEU A 340 6.92 -24.82 1.89
CA LEU A 340 7.30 -26.15 1.43
C LEU A 340 6.28 -26.58 0.38
N THR A 341 6.75 -27.01 -0.79
CA THR A 341 5.90 -27.58 -1.86
C THR A 341 6.36 -29.01 -2.13
N PRO A 342 5.62 -29.84 -2.89
CA PRO A 342 6.07 -31.18 -3.24
C PRO A 342 7.44 -31.20 -3.96
N ILE A 343 7.80 -30.10 -4.62
CA ILE A 343 9.03 -29.96 -5.42
C ILE A 343 10.05 -28.98 -4.80
N PHE A 344 9.69 -28.18 -3.80
CA PHE A 344 10.61 -27.32 -3.06
C PHE A 344 10.79 -27.82 -1.62
N PRO A 345 12.04 -27.99 -1.14
CA PRO A 345 13.31 -27.54 -1.75
C PRO A 345 13.99 -28.55 -2.68
N LEU A 346 13.38 -29.72 -2.95
CA LEU A 346 14.03 -30.84 -3.65
C LEU A 346 14.59 -30.46 -5.03
N CYS A 347 13.87 -29.61 -5.78
CA CYS A 347 14.26 -29.11 -7.10
C CYS A 347 14.92 -27.71 -7.04
N GLY A 348 15.40 -27.28 -5.88
CA GLY A 348 16.00 -25.96 -5.69
C GLY A 348 15.05 -24.82 -6.04
N ILE A 349 15.58 -23.74 -6.64
CA ILE A 349 14.79 -22.55 -7.03
C ILE A 349 13.67 -22.88 -8.00
N ALA A 350 13.86 -23.86 -8.89
CA ALA A 350 12.81 -24.29 -9.82
C ALA A 350 11.58 -24.85 -9.09
N GLY A 351 11.77 -25.47 -7.92
CA GLY A 351 10.67 -25.92 -7.07
C GLY A 351 9.85 -24.78 -6.45
N ALA A 352 10.42 -23.58 -6.37
CA ALA A 352 9.76 -22.38 -5.88
C ALA A 352 9.07 -21.56 -6.99
N LEU A 353 9.05 -22.06 -8.23
CA LEU A 353 8.30 -21.43 -9.31
C LEU A 353 6.84 -21.90 -9.30
N PRO A 354 5.86 -20.99 -9.49
CA PRO A 354 4.47 -21.38 -9.62
C PRO A 354 4.27 -22.28 -10.85
N LEU A 355 3.44 -23.31 -10.72
CA LEU A 355 3.04 -24.24 -11.78
C LEU A 355 2.10 -23.57 -12.81
N PRO A 356 2.04 -24.10 -14.05
CA PRO A 356 1.19 -23.57 -15.13
C PRO A 356 -0.28 -24.05 -15.02
N SER A 357 -0.90 -23.84 -13.86
CA SER A 357 -2.34 -24.10 -13.68
C SER A 357 -3.18 -23.14 -14.52
N LYS A 358 -4.35 -23.60 -15.00
CA LYS A 358 -5.30 -22.72 -15.69
C LYS A 358 -6.08 -21.89 -14.67
N TRP A 359 -6.17 -20.57 -14.90
CA TRP A 359 -6.87 -19.66 -14.00
C TRP A 359 -8.15 -19.10 -14.61
N HIS A 360 -9.13 -18.87 -13.74
CA HIS A 360 -10.34 -18.13 -14.05
C HIS A 360 -10.47 -16.98 -13.06
N ILE A 361 -10.67 -15.77 -13.59
CA ILE A 361 -10.92 -14.55 -12.82
C ILE A 361 -12.33 -14.08 -13.16
N GLN A 362 -13.21 -14.02 -12.16
CA GLN A 362 -14.57 -13.53 -12.32
C GLN A 362 -14.76 -12.29 -11.45
N PHE A 363 -15.03 -11.16 -12.12
CA PHE A 363 -15.48 -9.95 -11.47
C PHE A 363 -16.99 -10.08 -11.24
N CYS A 364 -17.40 -10.18 -9.99
CA CYS A 364 -18.79 -10.32 -9.58
C CYS A 364 -19.53 -8.97 -9.64
N PRO A 365 -20.88 -8.97 -9.61
CA PRO A 365 -21.65 -7.73 -9.51
C PRO A 365 -21.18 -6.84 -8.36
N PRO A 366 -21.13 -5.51 -8.55
CA PRO A 366 -20.60 -4.60 -7.56
C PRO A 366 -21.53 -4.48 -6.35
N ILE A 367 -20.94 -4.46 -5.16
CA ILE A 367 -21.62 -4.10 -3.92
C ILE A 367 -21.55 -2.58 -3.80
N ALA A 368 -22.70 -1.93 -3.87
CA ALA A 368 -22.81 -0.48 -3.71
C ALA A 368 -22.33 -0.07 -2.30
N ALA A 369 -21.75 1.13 -2.20
CA ALA A 369 -21.41 1.66 -0.89
C ALA A 369 -22.69 1.85 -0.05
N PRO A 370 -22.67 1.45 1.23
CA PRO A 370 -23.84 1.59 2.09
C PRO A 370 -24.19 3.08 2.28
N VAL A 371 -25.48 3.39 2.20
CA VAL A 371 -26.01 4.74 2.43
C VAL A 371 -26.19 4.94 3.94
N ALA A 372 -25.81 6.11 4.44
CA ALA A 372 -26.05 6.47 5.83
C ALA A 372 -27.56 6.60 6.09
N ASP A 373 -28.12 5.64 6.82
CA ASP A 373 -29.55 5.51 7.13
C ASP A 373 -29.83 5.52 8.65
N GLY A 374 -28.89 6.05 9.43
CA GLY A 374 -28.96 6.12 10.89
C GLY A 374 -28.29 4.95 11.61
N ARG A 375 -27.87 3.90 10.89
CA ARG A 375 -27.04 2.81 11.45
C ARG A 375 -25.62 3.28 11.76
N SER A 376 -24.98 2.60 12.71
CA SER A 376 -23.59 2.86 13.08
C SER A 376 -22.62 2.44 11.98
N GLU A 377 -21.44 3.07 11.90
CA GLU A 377 -20.37 2.65 10.96
C GLU A 377 -20.02 1.17 11.14
N GLU A 378 -20.04 0.65 12.36
CA GLU A 378 -19.69 -0.74 12.65
C GLU A 378 -20.70 -1.74 12.10
N GLU A 379 -22.00 -1.43 12.18
CA GLU A 379 -23.07 -2.25 11.59
C GLU A 379 -22.95 -2.29 10.07
N LEU A 380 -22.77 -1.12 9.44
CA LEU A 380 -22.58 -1.02 7.98
C LEU A 380 -21.33 -1.79 7.52
N VAL A 381 -20.24 -1.69 8.29
CA VAL A 381 -18.99 -2.41 8.01
C VAL A 381 -19.18 -3.91 8.14
N ALA A 382 -19.89 -4.38 9.17
CA ALA A 382 -20.14 -5.80 9.41
C ALA A 382 -21.01 -6.41 8.29
N GLU A 383 -22.10 -5.75 7.94
CA GLU A 383 -22.98 -6.16 6.83
C GLU A 383 -22.23 -6.19 5.50
N THR A 384 -21.53 -5.12 5.16
CA THR A 384 -20.75 -5.04 3.92
C THR A 384 -19.68 -6.12 3.85
N THR A 385 -19.04 -6.44 4.98
CA THR A 385 -18.04 -7.53 5.06
C THR A 385 -18.71 -8.89 4.84
N ALA A 386 -19.90 -9.11 5.40
CA ALA A 386 -20.65 -10.35 5.22
C ALA A 386 -21.10 -10.53 3.76
N HIS A 387 -21.68 -9.50 3.14
CA HIS A 387 -22.07 -9.50 1.73
C HIS A 387 -20.87 -9.74 0.80
N LEU A 388 -19.72 -9.11 1.08
CA LEU A 388 -18.49 -9.35 0.32
C LEU A 388 -18.03 -10.81 0.42
N ARG A 389 -18.08 -11.40 1.62
CA ARG A 389 -17.70 -12.81 1.83
C ARG A 389 -18.63 -13.75 1.08
N GLU A 390 -19.93 -13.49 1.10
CA GLU A 390 -20.93 -14.27 0.38
C GLU A 390 -20.73 -14.16 -1.13
N ALA A 391 -20.56 -12.94 -1.67
CA ALA A 391 -20.32 -12.72 -3.09
C ALA A 391 -19.05 -13.44 -3.60
N LEU A 392 -17.96 -13.41 -2.82
CA LEU A 392 -16.74 -14.16 -3.14
C LEU A 392 -16.94 -15.68 -3.04
N ALA A 393 -17.64 -16.15 -2.01
CA ALA A 393 -17.92 -17.59 -1.86
C ALA A 393 -18.74 -18.12 -3.03
N THR A 394 -19.78 -17.40 -3.44
CA THR A 394 -20.62 -17.74 -4.60
C THR A 394 -19.81 -17.69 -5.89
N GLY A 395 -19.03 -16.64 -6.13
CA GLY A 395 -18.19 -16.54 -7.32
C GLY A 395 -17.15 -17.67 -7.43
N ILE A 396 -16.53 -18.06 -6.30
CA ILE A 396 -15.62 -19.21 -6.27
C ILE A 396 -16.37 -20.52 -6.58
N ALA A 397 -17.54 -20.72 -5.97
CA ALA A 397 -18.35 -21.91 -6.22
C ALA A 397 -18.79 -22.02 -7.70
N ASP A 398 -19.22 -20.92 -8.30
CA ASP A 398 -19.60 -20.85 -9.71
C ASP A 398 -18.44 -21.20 -10.64
N LEU A 399 -17.26 -20.63 -10.39
CA LEU A 399 -16.06 -20.93 -11.16
C LEU A 399 -15.65 -22.40 -11.03
N LEU A 400 -15.68 -22.95 -9.82
CA LEU A 400 -15.36 -24.36 -9.58
C LEU A 400 -16.35 -25.30 -10.26
N ALA A 401 -17.63 -24.94 -10.34
CA ALA A 401 -18.65 -25.73 -11.01
C ALA A 401 -18.50 -25.75 -12.54
N ARG A 402 -18.03 -24.65 -13.14
CA ARG A 402 -17.82 -24.52 -14.59
C ARG A 402 -16.49 -25.09 -15.07
N ARG A 403 -15.52 -25.25 -14.16
CA ARG A 403 -14.15 -25.66 -14.47
C ARG A 403 -14.10 -27.12 -14.95
N GLN A 404 -13.38 -27.37 -16.05
CA GLN A 404 -13.19 -28.71 -16.60
C GLN A 404 -12.01 -29.45 -15.97
N GLY A 405 -10.96 -28.74 -15.54
CA GLY A 405 -9.83 -29.35 -14.85
C GLY A 405 -8.79 -28.36 -14.37
N ILE A 406 -7.70 -28.86 -13.77
CA ILE A 406 -6.62 -28.00 -13.26
C ILE A 406 -5.81 -27.35 -14.38
N PHE A 407 -5.67 -28.07 -15.50
CA PHE A 407 -4.82 -27.71 -16.62
C PHE A 407 -5.58 -27.51 -17.92
N VAL A 408 -6.92 -27.59 -17.91
CA VAL A 408 -7.78 -27.58 -19.11
C VAL A 408 -8.85 -26.52 -18.96
#